data_AF-A0A7G9WJF5-F1
#
_entry.id   AF-A0A7G9WJF5-F1
#
_cell.length_a   1.000
_cell.length_b   1.000
_cell.length_c   1.000
_cell.angle_alpha   90.00
_cell.angle_beta   90.00
_cell.angle_gamma   90.00
#
_symmetry.space_group_name_H-M   'P 1'
#
loop_
_entity.id
_entity.type
_entity.pdbx_description
1 polymer ?
#
loop_
_entity_poly.entity_id
_entity_poly.type
_entity_poly.pdbx_seq_one_letter_code
_entity_poly.pdbx_strand_id
1 'polypeptide(L)'
;MYATFDFYSSAYLGTLISVTDWPRYERDASLYIDRLTYERLITDPLKVTDRVKSAVCAVAEALKRQDDAESKSSEREGVKSFSNDGYSESYGSITTIRKSYDKLKVDAANLWLPTSDPLRYAGCDL
;
A
#
# COMPACT_ATOMS: atom_id res chain seq x y z
N MET A 1 -10.36 -9.37 1.89
CA MET A 1 -9.70 -9.58 0.59
C MET A 1 -10.71 -9.21 -0.47
N TYR A 2 -10.39 -8.20 -1.27
CA TYR A 2 -11.31 -7.53 -2.18
C TYR A 2 -10.94 -7.71 -3.66
N ALA A 3 -9.65 -7.94 -3.97
CA ALA A 3 -9.18 -8.04 -5.34
C ALA A 3 -8.51 -9.40 -5.61
N THR A 4 -8.96 -10.10 -6.65
CA THR A 4 -8.29 -11.31 -7.11
C THR A 4 -7.05 -10.97 -7.95
N PHE A 5 -6.13 -11.92 -8.10
CA PHE A 5 -4.98 -11.74 -9.01
C PHE A 5 -5.43 -11.56 -10.47
N ASP A 6 -6.52 -12.22 -10.87
CA ASP A 6 -7.11 -12.02 -12.19
C ASP A 6 -7.61 -10.58 -12.38
N PHE A 7 -8.29 -10.00 -11.38
CA PHE A 7 -8.66 -8.59 -11.43
C PHE A 7 -7.42 -7.68 -11.53
N TYR A 8 -6.38 -7.97 -10.73
CA TYR A 8 -5.12 -7.23 -10.76
C TYR A 8 -4.46 -7.23 -12.15
N SER A 9 -4.33 -8.40 -12.77
CA SER A 9 -3.61 -8.57 -14.03
C SER A 9 -4.44 -8.22 -15.26
N SER A 10 -5.75 -8.52 -15.25
CA SER A 10 -6.63 -8.39 -16.43
C SER A 10 -7.43 -7.09 -16.44
N ALA A 11 -7.94 -6.61 -15.29
CA ALA A 11 -8.79 -5.42 -15.23
C ALA A 11 -8.01 -4.16 -14.79
N TYR A 12 -7.18 -4.29 -13.76
CA TYR A 12 -6.30 -3.22 -13.27
C TYR A 12 -5.02 -3.10 -14.11
N LEU A 13 -4.65 -4.14 -14.86
CA LEU A 13 -3.48 -4.20 -15.75
C LEU A 13 -2.14 -4.02 -15.02
N GLY A 14 -2.06 -4.49 -13.77
CA GLY A 14 -0.84 -4.45 -12.98
C GLY A 14 0.15 -5.54 -13.36
N THR A 15 1.45 -5.23 -13.30
CA THR A 15 2.53 -6.13 -13.71
C THR A 15 3.66 -6.27 -12.69
N LEU A 16 3.59 -5.54 -11.58
CA LEU A 16 4.67 -5.44 -10.60
C LEU A 16 4.71 -6.65 -9.63
N ILE A 17 3.56 -7.21 -9.30
CA ILE A 17 3.42 -8.27 -8.29
C ILE A 17 3.20 -9.61 -9.00
N SER A 18 3.96 -10.61 -8.60
CA SER A 18 3.81 -11.98 -9.11
C SER A 18 2.55 -12.66 -8.52
N VAL A 19 2.03 -13.67 -9.20
CA VAL A 19 0.87 -14.45 -8.70
C VAL A 19 1.15 -15.11 -7.34
N THR A 20 2.40 -15.51 -7.09
CA THR A 20 2.82 -16.15 -5.84
C THR A 20 2.88 -15.17 -4.68
N ASP A 21 3.26 -13.92 -4.94
CA ASP A 21 3.37 -12.88 -3.91
C ASP A 21 2.05 -12.13 -3.69
N TRP A 22 1.14 -12.18 -4.66
CA TRP A 22 -0.12 -11.46 -4.65
C TRP A 22 -0.92 -11.62 -3.34
N PRO A 23 -1.13 -12.83 -2.79
CA PRO A 23 -1.96 -12.99 -1.59
C PRO A 23 -1.45 -12.20 -0.38
N ARG A 24 -0.14 -12.01 -0.27
CA ARG A 24 0.47 -11.21 0.81
C ARG A 24 0.11 -9.74 0.64
N TYR A 25 0.39 -9.17 -0.54
CA TYR A 25 0.19 -7.74 -0.79
C TYR A 25 -1.30 -7.36 -0.85
N GLU A 26 -2.13 -8.25 -1.38
CA GLU A 26 -3.59 -8.07 -1.42
C GLU A 26 -4.19 -7.97 -0.02
N ARG A 27 -3.77 -8.87 0.89
CA ARG A 27 -4.23 -8.87 2.27
C ARG A 27 -3.84 -7.57 2.98
N ASP A 28 -2.58 -7.19 2.89
CA ASP A 28 -2.05 -6.02 3.59
C ASP A 28 -2.65 -4.72 3.01
N ALA A 29 -2.87 -4.67 1.69
CA ALA A 29 -3.58 -3.57 1.03
C ALA A 29 -5.07 -3.53 1.40
N SER A 30 -5.76 -4.68 1.48
CA SER A 30 -7.16 -4.76 1.91
C SER A 30 -7.33 -4.20 3.32
N LEU A 31 -6.48 -4.61 4.26
CA LEU A 31 -6.51 -4.09 5.64
C LEU A 31 -6.28 -2.58 5.69
N TYR A 32 -5.41 -2.06 4.82
CA TYR A 32 -5.19 -0.62 4.71
C TYR A 32 -6.43 0.12 4.17
N ILE A 33 -7.08 -0.42 3.14
CA ILE A 33 -8.33 0.14 2.60
C ILE A 33 -9.47 0.05 3.62
N ASP A 34 -9.57 -1.04 4.38
CA ASP A 34 -10.54 -1.17 5.49
C ASP A 34 -10.35 -0.06 6.51
N ARG A 35 -9.10 0.18 6.94
CA ARG A 35 -8.78 1.26 7.85
C ARG A 35 -9.12 2.64 7.26
N LEU A 36 -8.88 2.86 5.97
CA LEU A 36 -9.23 4.12 5.30
C LEU A 36 -10.74 4.33 5.15
N THR A 37 -11.52 3.26 5.13
CA THR A 37 -12.98 3.27 4.97
C THR A 37 -13.73 3.01 6.27
N TYR A 38 -13.02 3.04 7.41
CA TYR A 38 -13.58 2.78 8.75
C TYR A 38 -14.33 1.45 8.82
N GLU A 39 -13.75 0.39 8.25
CA GLU A 39 -14.26 -0.99 8.26
C GLU A 39 -15.64 -1.18 7.59
N ARG A 40 -16.13 -0.17 6.85
CA ARG A 40 -17.46 -0.23 6.21
C ARG A 40 -17.59 -1.30 5.15
N LEU A 41 -16.49 -1.66 4.49
CA LEU A 41 -16.46 -2.71 3.49
C LEU A 41 -16.65 -4.11 4.10
N ILE A 42 -16.29 -4.27 5.38
CA ILE A 42 -16.51 -5.50 6.14
C ILE A 42 -17.99 -5.64 6.50
N THR A 43 -18.61 -4.54 6.96
CA THR A 43 -20.02 -4.51 7.35
C THR A 43 -20.97 -4.61 6.15
N ASP A 44 -20.57 -4.06 5.01
CA ASP A 44 -21.39 -3.99 3.80
C ASP A 44 -20.60 -4.38 2.54
N PRO A 45 -20.53 -5.69 2.24
CA PRO A 45 -19.81 -6.21 1.08
C PRO A 45 -20.30 -5.67 -0.27
N LEU A 46 -21.54 -5.15 -0.36
CA LEU A 46 -22.07 -4.57 -1.59
C LEU A 46 -21.34 -3.28 -1.99
N LYS A 47 -20.63 -2.64 -1.04
CA LYS A 47 -19.81 -1.45 -1.29
C LYS A 47 -18.45 -1.77 -1.91
N VAL A 48 -18.08 -3.05 -2.05
CA VAL A 48 -16.85 -3.47 -2.74
C VAL A 48 -17.02 -3.34 -4.25
N THR A 49 -16.89 -2.10 -4.73
CA THR A 49 -16.94 -1.77 -6.16
C THR A 49 -15.60 -2.03 -6.84
N ASP A 50 -15.58 -2.01 -8.18
CA ASP A 50 -14.33 -2.11 -8.94
C ASP A 50 -13.35 -0.97 -8.62
N ARG A 51 -13.83 0.20 -8.17
CA ARG A 51 -12.97 1.27 -7.64
C ARG A 51 -12.24 0.83 -6.36
N VAL A 52 -12.93 0.15 -5.45
CA VAL A 52 -12.31 -0.40 -4.22
C VAL A 52 -11.27 -1.44 -4.59
N LYS A 53 -11.58 -2.34 -5.53
CA LYS A 53 -10.62 -3.35 -6.01
C LYS A 53 -9.38 -2.71 -6.63
N SER A 54 -9.56 -1.67 -7.46
CA SER A 54 -8.44 -0.91 -8.04
C SER A 54 -7.64 -0.15 -6.98
N ALA A 55 -8.28 0.37 -5.93
CA ALA A 55 -7.58 0.98 -4.80
C ALA A 55 -6.69 -0.04 -4.07
N VAL A 56 -7.19 -1.26 -3.83
CA VAL A 56 -6.40 -2.35 -3.25
C VAL A 56 -5.21 -2.69 -4.14
N CYS A 57 -5.41 -2.81 -5.45
CA CYS A 57 -4.32 -3.07 -6.40
C CYS A 57 -3.24 -1.96 -6.36
N ALA A 58 -3.65 -0.70 -6.35
CA ALA A 58 -2.72 0.43 -6.29
C ALA A 58 -1.90 0.47 -5.00
N VAL A 59 -2.55 0.20 -3.86
CA VAL A 59 -1.87 0.12 -2.56
C VAL A 59 -0.94 -1.10 -2.48
N ALA A 60 -1.36 -2.24 -3.03
CA ALA A 60 -0.53 -3.45 -3.10
C ALA A 60 0.77 -3.15 -3.86
N GLU A 61 0.72 -2.45 -4.99
CA GLU A 61 1.93 -2.05 -5.70
C GLU A 61 2.79 -1.04 -4.93
N ALA A 62 2.18 -0.11 -4.20
CA ALA A 62 2.93 0.81 -3.34
C ALA A 62 3.71 0.06 -2.25
N LEU A 63 3.09 -0.96 -1.63
CA LEU A 63 3.74 -1.85 -0.67
C LEU A 63 4.87 -2.65 -1.32
N LYS A 64 4.67 -3.20 -2.53
CA LYS A 64 5.73 -3.93 -3.25
C LYS A 64 6.92 -3.03 -3.57
N ARG A 65 6.68 -1.78 -4.02
CA ARG A 65 7.75 -0.80 -4.27
C ARG A 65 8.51 -0.44 -2.99
N GLN A 66 7.82 -0.35 -1.86
CA GLN A 66 8.44 -0.13 -0.55
C GLN A 66 9.37 -1.30 -0.20
N ASP A 67 8.88 -2.53 -0.25
CA ASP A 67 9.67 -3.74 0.05
C ASP A 67 10.91 -3.85 -0.85
N ASP A 68 10.77 -3.54 -2.16
CA ASP A 68 11.88 -3.57 -3.11
C ASP A 68 12.93 -2.49 -2.82
N ALA A 69 12.49 -1.31 -2.38
CA ALA A 69 13.39 -0.22 -2.02
C ALA A 69 14.14 -0.54 -0.72
N GLU A 70 13.46 -1.09 0.28
CA GLU A 70 14.05 -1.54 1.54
C GLU A 70 15.09 -2.65 1.31
N SER A 71 14.74 -3.66 0.50
CA SER A 71 15.65 -4.76 0.13
C SER A 71 16.92 -4.26 -0.56
N LYS A 72 16.79 -3.31 -1.49
CA LYS A 72 17.93 -2.68 -2.17
C LYS A 72 18.78 -1.82 -1.24
N SER A 73 18.20 -1.19 -0.23
CA SER A 73 18.97 -0.44 0.77
C SER A 73 19.80 -1.38 1.65
N SER A 74 19.22 -2.49 2.13
CA SER A 74 19.94 -3.49 2.92
C SER A 74 21.06 -4.17 2.13
N GLU A 75 20.89 -4.41 0.83
CA GLU A 75 21.93 -5.01 0.00
C GLU A 75 23.10 -4.03 -0.25
N ARG A 76 22.80 -2.73 -0.40
CA ARG A 76 23.84 -1.70 -0.49
C ARG A 76 24.60 -1.49 0.81
N GLU A 77 23.97 -1.75 1.97
CA GLU A 77 24.64 -1.77 3.27
C GLU A 77 25.51 -3.03 3.43
N GLY A 78 25.06 -4.19 2.94
CA GLY A 78 25.81 -5.45 2.96
C GLY A 78 27.05 -5.49 2.05
N VAL A 79 27.04 -4.77 0.92
CA VAL A 79 28.21 -4.66 0.01
C VAL A 79 29.19 -3.56 0.45
N LYS A 80 28.84 -2.76 1.47
CA LYS A 80 29.69 -1.69 2.03
C LYS A 80 30.32 -2.04 3.38
N SER A 81 30.35 -3.31 3.80
CA SER A 81 31.12 -3.74 4.98
C SER A 81 32.62 -3.85 4.70
N PHE A 82 33.18 -2.82 4.07
CA PHE A 82 34.60 -2.44 4.16
C PHE A 82 34.70 -0.91 3.99
N SER A 83 33.92 -0.15 4.76
CA SER A 83 34.34 1.20 5.14
C SER A 83 33.78 1.57 6.50
N ASN A 84 34.69 1.53 7.45
CA ASN A 84 34.73 2.29 8.69
C ASN A 84 34.13 3.70 8.54
N ASP A 85 33.05 3.98 9.26
CA ASP A 85 33.02 5.03 10.31
C ASP A 85 31.60 5.13 10.86
N GLY A 86 31.47 4.98 12.18
CA GLY A 86 30.22 5.20 12.87
C GLY A 86 29.76 6.64 12.67
N TYR A 87 28.58 6.83 12.07
CA TYR A 87 27.92 8.12 12.08
C TYR A 87 26.44 7.97 12.44
N SER A 88 26.17 8.28 13.69
CA SER A 88 24.86 8.37 14.33
C SER A 88 24.05 9.55 13.77
N GLU A 89 23.61 9.48 12.52
CA GLU A 89 22.61 10.42 11.95
C GLU A 89 21.50 9.70 11.17
N SER A 90 20.91 8.68 11.80
CA SER A 90 19.92 7.82 11.15
C SER A 90 18.47 7.96 11.65
N TYR A 91 18.21 8.62 12.79
CA TYR A 91 16.83 8.76 13.29
C TYR A 91 15.98 9.76 12.48
N GLY A 92 16.58 10.85 11.97
CA GLY A 92 15.90 11.82 11.09
C GLY A 92 15.63 11.30 9.68
N SER A 93 16.53 10.46 9.15
CA SER A 93 16.41 9.88 7.82
C SER A 93 15.34 8.80 7.74
N ILE A 94 15.34 7.84 8.68
CA ILE A 94 14.40 6.70 8.69
C ILE A 94 12.95 7.16 8.87
N THR A 95 12.71 8.14 9.76
CA THR A 95 11.38 8.70 9.96
C THR A 95 10.88 9.46 8.72
N THR A 96 11.77 10.12 7.98
CA THR A 96 11.44 10.81 6.73
C THR A 96 11.12 9.82 5.61
N ILE A 97 11.89 8.75 5.48
CA ILE A 97 11.65 7.66 4.52
C ILE A 97 10.32 6.96 4.80
N ARG A 98 10.02 6.65 6.07
CA ARG A 98 8.73 6.05 6.43
C ARG A 98 7.54 6.94 6.07
N LYS A 99 7.65 8.25 6.36
CA LYS A 99 6.62 9.23 5.98
C LYS A 99 6.43 9.31 4.47
N SER A 100 7.49 9.17 3.68
CA SER A 100 7.37 9.18 2.22
C SER A 100 6.63 7.94 1.72
N TYR A 101 6.92 6.75 2.23
CA TYR A 101 6.17 5.52 1.90
C TYR A 101 4.71 5.59 2.34
N ASP A 102 4.44 6.11 3.54
CA ASP A 102 3.07 6.32 4.01
C ASP A 102 2.30 7.27 3.10
N LYS A 103 2.95 8.34 2.63
CA LYS A 103 2.37 9.25 1.64
C LYS A 103 2.07 8.55 0.32
N LEU A 104 2.98 7.72 -0.20
CA LEU A 104 2.77 6.98 -1.45
C LEU A 104 1.57 6.04 -1.37
N LYS A 105 1.38 5.35 -0.24
CA LYS A 105 0.19 4.49 -0.02
C LYS A 105 -1.10 5.30 0.02
N VAL A 106 -1.10 6.43 0.73
CA VAL A 106 -2.25 7.34 0.79
C VAL A 106 -2.57 7.87 -0.60
N ASP A 107 -1.57 8.34 -1.34
CA ASP A 107 -1.73 8.90 -2.69
C ASP A 107 -2.25 7.84 -3.68
N ALA A 108 -1.74 6.61 -3.60
CA ALA A 108 -2.21 5.48 -4.42
C ALA A 108 -3.67 5.14 -4.13
N ALA A 109 -4.08 5.13 -2.85
CA ALA A 109 -5.48 4.92 -2.48
C ALA A 109 -6.37 6.10 -2.92
N ASN A 110 -5.91 7.33 -2.72
CA ASN A 110 -6.65 8.56 -3.03
C ASN A 110 -7.06 8.66 -4.51
N LEU A 111 -6.25 8.09 -5.41
CA LEU A 111 -6.56 8.06 -6.85
C LEU A 111 -7.90 7.40 -7.15
N TRP A 112 -8.25 6.36 -6.39
CA TRP A 112 -9.45 5.54 -6.61
C TRP A 112 -10.56 5.84 -5.59
N LEU A 113 -10.17 6.12 -4.35
CA LEU A 113 -11.03 6.44 -3.22
C LEU A 113 -10.60 7.81 -2.66
N PRO A 114 -11.02 8.93 -3.26
CA PRO A 114 -10.65 10.26 -2.78
C PRO A 114 -11.20 10.51 -1.36
N THR A 115 -10.65 11.48 -0.64
CA THR A 115 -11.11 11.81 0.72
C THR A 115 -12.56 12.28 0.78
N SER A 116 -13.11 12.77 -0.33
CA SER A 116 -14.52 13.13 -0.49
C SER A 116 -15.44 11.91 -0.73
N ASP A 117 -14.89 10.72 -0.92
CA ASP A 117 -15.68 9.51 -1.14
C ASP A 117 -16.53 9.20 0.10
N PRO A 118 -17.84 8.90 -0.05
CA PRO A 118 -18.72 8.56 1.08
C PRO A 118 -18.20 7.40 1.93
N LEU A 119 -17.45 6.46 1.35
CA LEU A 119 -16.84 5.36 2.10
C LEU A 119 -15.80 5.87 3.12
N ARG A 120 -15.18 7.01 2.84
CA ARG A 120 -14.16 7.65 3.68
C ARG A 120 -14.70 8.80 4.52
N TYR A 121 -15.95 9.19 4.33
CA TYR A 121 -16.60 10.22 5.14
C TYR A 121 -17.50 9.56 6.18
N ALA A 122 -17.26 9.85 7.46
CA ALA A 122 -18.23 9.58 8.52
C ALA A 122 -19.15 10.78 8.65
N GLY A 123 -20.09 10.91 7.71
CA GLY A 123 -21.23 11.77 7.94
C GLY A 123 -21.91 11.33 9.22
N CYS A 124 -22.15 12.27 10.13
CA CYS A 124 -23.08 12.09 11.22
C CYS A 124 -24.41 11.66 10.57
N ASP A 125 -24.84 10.42 10.81
CA ASP A 125 -26.20 10.03 10.48
C ASP A 125 -27.15 10.99 11.24
N LEU A 126 -27.89 11.81 10.49
CA LEU A 126 -28.99 12.64 11.00
C LEU A 126 -30.31 11.87 10.89
#